data_AF-A0A8J3MTQ7-F1
#
_entry.id   AF-A0A8J3MTQ7-F1
#
_cell.length_a   1.000
_cell.length_b   1.000
_cell.length_c   1.000
_cell.angle_alpha   90.00
_cell.angle_beta   90.00
_cell.angle_gamma   90.00
#
_symmetry.space_group_name_H-M   'P 1'
#
loop_
_entity.id
_entity.type
_entity.pdbx_description
1 polymer ?
#
loop_
_entity_poly.entity_id
_entity_poly.type
_entity_poly.pdbx_seq_one_letter_code
_entity_poly.pdbx_strand_id
1 'polypeptide(L)'
;MKKNEAAFLYKGFRFPSEIIGHAVWLYVRFSLSFRDVEELLAQRGIVVTYETVRQWCLKFGQMCANALRHHHPRCGDTWHLDEVFLPIRGKKHYLW
;
A
#
# COMPACT_ATOMS: atom_id res chain seq x y z
N MET A 1 -8.98 24.54 3.41
CA MET A 1 -9.63 24.50 2.08
C MET A 1 -8.93 23.47 1.16
N LYS A 2 -8.84 22.19 1.57
CA LYS A 2 -8.13 21.10 0.83
C LYS A 2 -9.04 20.02 0.22
N LYS A 3 -10.37 20.18 0.28
CA LYS A 3 -11.31 19.16 -0.21
C LYS A 3 -11.39 19.08 -1.74
N ASN A 4 -11.01 20.14 -2.47
CA ASN A 4 -11.21 20.20 -3.92
C ASN A 4 -10.12 19.48 -4.74
N GLU A 5 -8.87 19.44 -4.30
CA GLU A 5 -7.78 18.79 -5.06
C GLU A 5 -7.91 17.26 -5.10
N ALA A 6 -8.36 16.65 -4.00
CA ALA A 6 -8.60 15.21 -3.94
C ALA A 6 -9.67 14.78 -4.95
N ALA A 7 -10.75 15.58 -5.10
CA ALA A 7 -11.82 15.27 -6.05
C ALA A 7 -11.34 15.27 -7.52
N PHE A 8 -10.35 16.10 -7.87
CA PHE A 8 -9.75 16.11 -9.22
C PHE A 8 -8.88 14.87 -9.48
N LEU A 9 -8.16 14.36 -8.48
CA LEU A 9 -7.26 13.19 -8.62
C LEU A 9 -8.01 11.89 -8.92
N TYR A 10 -9.22 11.75 -8.36
CA TYR A 10 -10.12 10.61 -8.56
C TYR A 10 -11.15 10.83 -9.68
N LYS A 11 -11.06 11.95 -10.41
CA LYS A 11 -11.97 12.23 -11.53
C LYS A 11 -11.79 11.19 -12.64
N GLY A 12 -12.90 10.61 -13.10
CA GLY A 12 -12.92 9.64 -14.19
C GLY A 12 -12.78 8.17 -13.76
N PHE A 13 -12.65 7.87 -12.47
CA PHE A 13 -12.72 6.49 -11.98
C PHE A 13 -14.17 6.05 -11.75
N ARG A 14 -14.45 4.78 -12.06
CA ARG A 14 -15.77 4.15 -11.81
C ARG A 14 -16.09 4.02 -10.32
N PHE A 15 -15.06 3.84 -9.49
CA PHE A 15 -15.22 3.60 -8.06
C PHE A 15 -15.01 4.90 -7.26
N PRO A 16 -15.75 5.09 -6.15
CA PRO A 16 -15.52 6.18 -5.21
C PRO A 16 -14.08 6.20 -4.69
N SER A 17 -13.58 7.39 -4.37
CA SER A 17 -12.22 7.60 -3.88
C SER A 17 -11.94 6.85 -2.58
N GLU A 18 -12.97 6.60 -1.76
CA GLU A 18 -12.88 5.84 -0.52
C GLU A 18 -12.51 4.37 -0.78
N ILE A 19 -13.09 3.75 -1.81
CA ILE A 19 -12.81 2.35 -2.17
C ILE A 19 -11.38 2.25 -2.73
N ILE A 20 -11.03 3.16 -3.62
CA ILE A 20 -9.70 3.20 -4.24
C ILE A 20 -8.62 3.44 -3.18
N GLY A 21 -8.85 4.42 -2.31
CA GLY A 21 -7.96 4.74 -1.20
C GLY A 21 -7.81 3.57 -0.23
N HIS A 22 -8.90 2.86 0.08
CA HIS A 22 -8.85 1.68 0.95
C HIS A 22 -8.04 0.54 0.33
N ALA A 23 -8.25 0.25 -0.96
CA ALA A 23 -7.52 -0.79 -1.69
C ALA A 23 -6.00 -0.52 -1.70
N VAL A 24 -5.62 0.72 -2.02
CA VAL A 24 -4.21 1.14 -2.05
C VAL A 24 -3.61 1.16 -0.65
N TRP A 25 -4.37 1.61 0.36
CA TRP A 25 -3.93 1.58 1.74
C TRP A 25 -3.68 0.17 2.24
N LEU A 26 -4.57 -0.79 1.93
CA LEU A 26 -4.38 -2.20 2.28
C LEU A 26 -3.06 -2.73 1.71
N TYR A 27 -2.78 -2.46 0.44
CA TYR A 27 -1.55 -2.88 -0.23
C TYR A 27 -0.29 -2.21 0.34
N VAL A 28 -0.33 -0.91 0.64
CA VAL A 28 0.87 -0.19 1.14
C VAL A 28 1.11 -0.49 2.62
N ARG A 29 0.06 -0.69 3.42
CA ARG A 29 0.17 -0.88 4.87
C ARG A 29 0.41 -2.34 5.26
N PHE A 30 -0.15 -3.27 4.52
CA PHE A 30 -0.01 -4.71 4.77
C PHE A 30 0.73 -5.32 3.59
N SER A 31 1.58 -6.31 3.83
CA SER A 31 2.34 -7.04 2.80
C SER A 31 1.44 -8.00 1.99
N LEU A 32 0.30 -7.51 1.52
CA LEU A 32 -0.71 -8.23 0.76
C LEU A 32 -0.36 -8.19 -0.73
N SER A 33 -0.68 -9.27 -1.44
CA SER A 33 -0.64 -9.26 -2.90
C SER A 33 -1.85 -8.51 -3.47
N PHE A 34 -1.79 -8.10 -4.74
CA PHE A 34 -2.94 -7.49 -5.41
C PHE A 34 -4.16 -8.42 -5.49
N ARG A 35 -3.93 -9.74 -5.53
CA ARG A 35 -4.98 -10.74 -5.52
C ARG A 35 -5.67 -10.84 -4.16
N ASP A 36 -4.90 -10.77 -3.08
CA ASP A 36 -5.46 -10.76 -1.72
C ASP A 36 -6.35 -9.52 -1.52
N VAL A 37 -5.93 -8.36 -2.04
CA VAL A 37 -6.74 -7.13 -1.98
C VAL A 37 -8.02 -7.25 -2.82
N GLU A 38 -7.95 -7.86 -4.01
CA GLU A 38 -9.12 -8.18 -4.83
C GLU A 38 -10.12 -9.06 -4.05
N GLU A 39 -9.66 -10.13 -3.42
CA GLU A 39 -10.50 -11.04 -2.62
C GLU A 39 -11.13 -10.33 -1.40
N LEU A 40 -10.36 -9.50 -0.68
CA LEU A 40 -10.87 -8.72 0.45
C LEU A 40 -11.94 -7.71 0.04
N LEU A 41 -11.82 -7.11 -1.15
CA LEU A 41 -12.85 -6.24 -1.69
C LEU A 41 -14.08 -7.03 -2.15
N ALA A 42 -13.89 -8.20 -2.74
CA ALA A 42 -14.97 -9.09 -3.14
C ALA A 42 -15.81 -9.57 -1.93
N GLN A 43 -15.17 -9.86 -0.80
CA GLN A 43 -15.86 -10.17 0.46
C GLN A 43 -16.79 -9.05 0.94
N ARG A 44 -16.51 -7.79 0.55
CA ARG A 44 -17.36 -6.63 0.85
C ARG A 44 -18.38 -6.31 -0.26
N GLY A 45 -18.53 -7.21 -1.23
CA GLY A 45 -19.43 -7.04 -2.38
C GLY A 45 -18.88 -6.12 -3.48
N ILE A 46 -17.60 -5.76 -3.43
CA ILE A 46 -16.96 -4.88 -4.41
C ILE A 46 -16.17 -5.73 -5.40
N VAL A 47 -16.72 -5.88 -6.61
CA VAL A 47 -16.07 -6.66 -7.67
C VAL A 47 -15.10 -5.78 -8.46
N VAL A 48 -13.81 -6.03 -8.28
CA VAL A 48 -12.70 -5.37 -8.99
C VAL A 48 -11.71 -6.44 -9.46
N THR A 49 -10.98 -6.16 -10.53
CA THR A 49 -9.90 -7.07 -10.96
C THR A 49 -8.60 -6.72 -10.27
N TYR A 50 -7.73 -7.72 -10.06
CA TYR A 50 -6.37 -7.49 -9.52
C TYR A 50 -5.59 -6.44 -10.33
N GLU A 51 -5.78 -6.36 -11.66
CA GLU A 51 -5.13 -5.36 -12.51
C GLU A 51 -5.61 -3.95 -12.20
N THR A 52 -6.90 -3.79 -11.88
CA THR A 52 -7.46 -2.50 -11.46
C THR A 52 -6.80 -2.04 -10.17
N VAL A 53 -6.66 -2.93 -9.19
CA VAL A 53 -5.97 -2.64 -7.92
C VAL A 53 -4.50 -2.26 -8.19
N ARG A 54 -3.82 -2.99 -9.07
CA ARG A 54 -2.44 -2.67 -9.48
C ARG A 54 -2.33 -1.27 -10.09
N GLN A 55 -3.23 -0.89 -11.01
CA GLN A 55 -3.22 0.44 -11.62
C GLN A 55 -3.46 1.55 -10.58
N TRP A 56 -4.36 1.32 -9.62
CA TRP A 56 -4.55 2.25 -8.51
C TRP A 56 -3.31 2.39 -7.64
N CYS A 57 -2.64 1.28 -7.33
CA CYS A 57 -1.41 1.31 -6.54
C CYS A 57 -0.27 2.02 -7.28
N LEU A 58 -0.16 1.86 -8.60
CA LEU A 58 0.81 2.59 -9.41
C LEU A 58 0.57 4.11 -9.38
N LYS A 59 -0.71 4.53 -9.45
CA LYS A 59 -1.05 5.95 -9.48
C LYS A 59 -1.02 6.63 -8.11
N PHE A 60 -1.56 5.98 -7.09
CA PHE A 60 -1.82 6.57 -5.78
C PHE A 60 -0.90 6.03 -4.67
N GLY A 61 -0.20 4.91 -4.90
CA GLY A 61 0.61 4.24 -3.89
C GLY A 61 1.66 5.14 -3.27
N GLN A 62 2.34 5.97 -4.06
CA GLN A 62 3.33 6.90 -3.54
C GLN A 62 2.73 7.94 -2.59
N MET A 63 1.54 8.47 -2.91
CA MET A 63 0.84 9.42 -2.06
C MET A 63 0.46 8.78 -0.72
N CYS A 64 -0.10 7.56 -0.76
CA CYS A 64 -0.44 6.79 0.43
C CYS A 64 0.82 6.47 1.27
N ALA A 65 1.92 6.06 0.64
CA ALA A 65 3.18 5.76 1.33
C ALA A 65 3.80 6.99 1.99
N ASN A 66 3.74 8.15 1.32
CA ASN A 66 4.19 9.42 1.91
C ASN A 66 3.32 9.79 3.12
N ALA A 67 1.99 9.68 3.02
CA ALA A 67 1.09 9.94 4.12
C ALA A 67 1.38 9.02 5.33
N LEU A 68 1.55 7.71 5.09
CA LEU A 68 1.92 6.76 6.13
C LEU A 68 3.26 7.11 6.79
N ARG A 69 4.28 7.51 6.01
CA ARG A 69 5.57 7.96 6.55
C ARG A 69 5.44 9.22 7.40
N HIS A 70 4.57 10.17 7.03
CA HIS A 70 4.31 11.36 7.85
C HIS A 70 3.61 11.05 9.17
N HIS A 71 2.80 10.00 9.23
CA HIS A 71 2.17 9.54 10.46
C HIS A 71 3.10 8.71 11.35
N HIS A 72 4.22 8.22 10.81
CA HIS A 72 5.19 7.47 11.59
C HIS A 72 5.93 8.41 12.58
N PRO A 73 6.15 7.98 13.83
CA PRO A 73 7.03 8.71 14.74
C PRO A 73 8.39 8.97 14.09
N ARG A 74 8.98 10.14 14.35
CA ARG A 74 10.36 10.39 13.93
C ARG A 74 11.26 9.36 14.59
N CYS A 75 12.13 8.73 13.81
CA CYS A 75 13.18 7.88 14.37
C CYS A 75 14.02 8.73 15.33
N GLY A 76 14.27 8.22 16.53
CA GLY A 76 15.17 8.87 17.49
C GLY A 76 16.65 8.67 17.12
N ASP A 77 17.54 9.22 17.94
CA ASP A 77 18.98 9.14 17.73
C ASP A 77 19.59 7.77 18.06
N THR A 78 18.81 6.89 18.69
CA THR A 78 19.21 5.52 19.02
C THR A 78 18.83 4.56 17.90
N TRP A 79 19.83 3.91 17.32
CA TRP A 79 19.65 2.90 16.28
C TRP A 79 19.88 1.51 16.87
N HIS A 80 18.92 0.61 16.68
CA HIS A 80 19.09 -0.82 16.93
C HIS A 80 19.33 -1.50 15.58
N LEU A 81 20.43 -2.25 15.47
CA LEU A 81 20.75 -3.03 14.29
C LEU A 81 20.49 -4.51 14.63
N ASP A 82 19.54 -5.12 13.93
CA ASP A 82 19.26 -6.54 14.07
C ASP A 82 19.93 -7.32 12.94
N GLU A 83 20.63 -8.41 13.29
CA GLU A 83 21.26 -9.32 12.33
C GLU A 83 20.27 -10.43 11.95
N VAL A 84 20.05 -10.61 10.64
CA VAL A 84 19.13 -11.64 10.12
C VAL A 84 19.86 -12.59 9.17
N PHE A 85 19.65 -13.89 9.40
CA PHE A 85 20.15 -14.96 8.56
C PHE A 85 19.08 -15.40 7.56
N LEU A 86 19.34 -15.21 6.27
CA LEU A 86 18.41 -15.61 5.21
C LEU A 86 18.97 -16.82 4.44
N PRO A 87 18.24 -17.95 4.38
CA PRO A 87 18.60 -19.07 3.52
C PRO A 87 18.24 -18.75 2.06
N ILE A 88 19.24 -18.59 1.18
CA ILE A 88 19.05 -18.41 -0.26
C ILE A 88 19.60 -19.65 -0.95
N ARG A 89 18.73 -20.39 -1.64
CA ARG A 89 19.08 -21.64 -2.35
C ARG A 89 19.88 -22.64 -1.47
N GLY A 90 19.50 -22.75 -0.19
CA GLY A 90 20.10 -23.67 0.78
C GLY A 90 21.39 -23.20 1.44
N LYS A 91 21.92 -22.02 1.10
CA LYS A 91 23.05 -21.39 1.81
C LYS A 91 22.55 -20.26 2.70
N LYS A 92 23.05 -20.17 3.94
CA LYS A 92 22.74 -19.05 4.83
C LYS A 92 23.57 -17.84 4.42
N HIS A 93 22.91 -16.70 4.23
CA HIS A 93 23.54 -15.42 3.94
C HIS A 93 23.23 -14.42 5.04
N TYR A 94 24.20 -13.55 5.29
CA TYR A 94 24.07 -12.41 6.20
C TYR A 94 23.44 -11.25 5.43
N LEU A 95 22.37 -10.67 5.99
CA LEU A 95 21.81 -9.41 5.51
C LEU A 95 22.17 -8.34 6.54
N TRP A 96 23.08 -7.43 6.17
CA TRP A 96 23.42 -6.21 6.91
C TRP A 96 23.10 -4.99 6.04
#